data_AF-A0A9D5PIW6-F1
#
_entry.id   AF-A0A9D5PIW6-F1
#
_cell.length_a   1.000
_cell.length_b   1.000
_cell.length_c   1.000
_cell.angle_alpha   90.00
_cell.angle_beta   90.00
_cell.angle_gamma   90.00
#
_symmetry.space_group_name_H-M   'P 1'
#
loop_
_entity.id
_entity.type
_entity.pdbx_description
1 polymer ?
#
loop_
_entity_poly.entity_id
_entity_poly.type
_entity_poly.pdbx_seq_one_letter_code
_entity_poly.pdbx_strand_id
1 'polypeptide(L)'
;MEDPLQTDNQPDRTLPADPPADRFDPQELGQLREELNRLREEIRSSRKALIEQEAELEEFRDLFPDASLSALPDVVLSDIQRGVPLAAAYALNERRSQRLAKIAESANAANRARSSGSAEGDSVGFLSPAEVRNMTPTEVRKQYRQILLSMPKWH
;
A
#
# COMPACT_ATOMS: atom_id res chain seq x y z
N MET A 1 39.17 0.24 -52.68
CA MET A 1 39.43 0.48 -51.24
C MET A 1 38.85 -0.70 -50.51
N GLU A 2 39.70 -1.70 -50.37
CA GLU A 2 39.47 -2.87 -49.55
C GLU A 2 39.71 -2.47 -48.09
N ASP A 3 38.84 -2.89 -47.19
CA ASP A 3 39.25 -3.46 -45.91
C ASP A 3 38.08 -4.29 -45.35
N PRO A 4 38.19 -5.63 -45.31
CA PRO A 4 37.18 -6.51 -44.74
C PRO A 4 37.31 -6.55 -43.22
N LEU A 5 36.16 -6.61 -42.54
CA LEU A 5 36.04 -6.93 -41.13
C LEU A 5 36.81 -8.22 -40.82
N GLN A 6 38.00 -8.05 -40.25
CA GLN A 6 38.81 -9.13 -39.70
C GLN A 6 37.96 -9.87 -38.67
N THR A 7 37.58 -11.09 -39.05
CA THR A 7 37.25 -12.14 -38.10
C THR A 7 38.46 -12.34 -37.19
N ASP A 8 38.37 -11.86 -35.95
CA ASP A 8 39.24 -12.28 -34.85
C ASP A 8 38.95 -13.75 -34.53
N ASN A 9 39.38 -14.61 -35.45
CA ASN A 9 39.46 -16.03 -35.28
C ASN A 9 40.76 -16.29 -34.52
N GLN A 10 40.76 -16.05 -33.20
CA GLN A 10 41.86 -16.46 -32.32
C GLN A 10 41.85 -17.99 -32.20
N PRO A 11 42.79 -18.73 -32.81
CA PRO A 11 42.88 -20.16 -32.63
C PRO A 11 43.96 -20.42 -31.57
N ASP A 12 43.78 -19.91 -30.35
CA ASP A 12 44.70 -20.24 -29.26
C ASP A 12 44.13 -19.94 -27.87
N ARG A 13 42.93 -20.50 -27.59
CA ARG A 13 42.67 -20.94 -26.22
C ARG A 13 43.28 -22.31 -26.08
N THR A 14 44.60 -22.35 -25.88
CA THR A 14 45.21 -23.50 -25.21
C THR A 14 44.42 -23.70 -23.92
N LEU A 15 43.64 -24.79 -23.87
CA LEU A 15 43.09 -25.26 -22.61
C LEU A 15 44.31 -25.40 -21.68
N PRO A 16 44.31 -24.77 -20.49
CA PRO A 16 45.39 -24.99 -19.54
C PRO A 16 45.52 -26.50 -19.37
N ALA A 17 46.73 -27.02 -19.58
CA ALA A 17 47.01 -28.45 -19.51
C ALA A 17 46.33 -29.02 -18.25
N ASP A 18 45.57 -30.11 -18.42
CA ASP A 18 44.88 -30.75 -17.31
C ASP A 18 45.90 -30.95 -16.18
N PRO A 19 45.65 -30.39 -14.97
CA PRO A 19 46.54 -30.59 -13.84
C PRO A 19 46.73 -32.10 -13.63
N PRO A 20 47.94 -32.55 -13.24
CA PRO A 20 48.19 -33.98 -13.04
C PRO A 20 47.13 -34.54 -12.10
N ALA A 21 46.49 -35.65 -12.51
CA ALA A 21 45.34 -36.26 -11.83
C ALA A 21 45.58 -36.59 -10.34
N ASP A 22 46.85 -36.62 -9.91
CA ASP A 22 47.31 -36.87 -8.54
C ASP A 22 47.26 -35.65 -7.59
N ARG A 23 46.86 -34.46 -8.06
CA ARG A 23 46.91 -33.24 -7.23
C ARG A 23 45.67 -32.95 -6.38
N PHE A 24 44.59 -33.70 -6.56
CA PHE A 24 43.34 -33.42 -5.85
C PHE A 24 43.02 -34.60 -4.93
N ASP A 25 42.90 -34.31 -3.64
CA ASP A 25 42.44 -35.29 -2.67
C ASP A 25 41.05 -35.79 -3.10
N PRO A 26 40.83 -37.11 -3.27
CA PRO A 26 39.52 -37.64 -3.62
C PRO A 26 38.42 -37.22 -2.63
N GLN A 27 38.77 -36.90 -1.37
CA GLN A 27 37.83 -36.32 -0.41
C GLN A 27 37.44 -34.89 -0.78
N GLU A 28 38.40 -34.03 -1.14
CA GLU A 28 38.13 -32.66 -1.59
C GLU A 28 37.29 -32.63 -2.87
N LEU A 29 37.57 -33.53 -3.82
CA LEU A 29 36.77 -33.68 -5.03
C LEU A 29 35.34 -34.16 -4.73
N GLY A 30 35.18 -35.02 -3.72
CA GLY A 30 33.86 -35.44 -3.22
C GLY A 30 33.07 -34.26 -2.67
N GLN A 31 33.68 -33.50 -1.76
CA GLN A 31 33.08 -32.30 -1.16
C GLN A 31 32.70 -31.25 -2.21
N LEU A 32 33.59 -30.98 -3.17
CA LEU A 32 33.33 -30.02 -4.24
C LEU A 32 32.17 -30.44 -5.15
N ARG A 33 32.03 -31.75 -5.42
CA ARG A 33 30.88 -32.29 -6.18
C ARG A 33 29.57 -32.14 -5.42
N GLU A 34 29.59 -32.38 -4.10
CA GLU A 34 28.42 -32.19 -3.24
C GLU A 34 28.01 -30.72 -3.18
N GLU A 35 28.97 -29.80 -3.01
CA GLU A 35 28.72 -28.36 -3.03
C GLU A 35 28.18 -27.89 -4.38
N LEU A 36 28.76 -28.34 -5.49
CA LEU A 36 28.26 -28.03 -6.83
C LEU A 36 26.82 -28.53 -7.05
N ASN A 37 26.50 -29.73 -6.55
CA ASN A 37 25.15 -30.26 -6.63
C ASN A 37 24.16 -29.44 -5.79
N ARG A 38 24.57 -29.04 -4.58
CA ARG A 38 23.78 -28.16 -3.71
C ARG A 38 23.51 -26.81 -4.37
N LEU A 39 24.56 -26.15 -4.87
CA LEU A 39 24.43 -24.85 -5.57
C LEU A 39 23.53 -24.96 -6.81
N ARG A 40 23.67 -26.03 -7.59
CA ARG A 40 22.82 -26.26 -8.77
C ARG A 40 21.36 -26.39 -8.38
N GLU A 41 21.06 -27.07 -7.27
CA GLU A 41 19.68 -27.22 -6.81
C GLU A 41 19.11 -25.91 -6.27
N GLU A 42 19.92 -25.13 -5.55
CA GLU A 42 19.56 -23.78 -5.08
C GLU A 42 19.31 -22.80 -6.24
N ILE A 43 20.12 -22.87 -7.30
CA ILE A 43 19.89 -22.08 -8.51
C ILE A 43 18.60 -22.52 -9.22
N ARG A 44 18.29 -23.81 -9.25
CA ARG A 44 17.03 -24.30 -9.85
C ARG A 44 15.81 -23.86 -9.06
N SER A 45 15.86 -23.96 -7.73
CA SER A 45 14.74 -23.57 -6.88
C SER A 45 14.51 -22.06 -6.92
N SER A 46 15.56 -21.25 -6.84
CA SER A 46 15.46 -19.79 -6.98
C SER A 46 14.93 -19.37 -8.35
N ARG A 47 15.39 -20.03 -9.42
CA ARG A 47 14.88 -19.75 -10.78
C ARG A 47 13.41 -20.10 -10.94
N LYS A 48 12.95 -21.21 -10.35
CA LYS A 48 11.52 -21.57 -10.35
C LYS A 48 10.69 -20.53 -9.61
N ALA A 49 11.12 -20.13 -8.42
CA ALA A 49 10.43 -19.11 -7.63
C ALA A 49 10.35 -17.77 -8.38
N LEU A 50 11.40 -17.38 -9.09
CA LEU A 50 11.42 -16.16 -9.90
C LEU A 50 10.42 -16.23 -11.06
N ILE A 51 10.35 -17.36 -11.78
CA ILE A 51 9.38 -17.55 -12.86
C ILE A 51 7.94 -17.50 -12.33
N GLU A 52 7.68 -18.14 -11.18
CA GLU A 52 6.37 -18.12 -10.54
C GLU A 52 5.97 -16.69 -10.13
N GLN A 53 6.91 -15.91 -9.56
CA GLN A 53 6.68 -14.51 -9.22
C GLN A 53 6.46 -13.62 -10.45
N GLU A 54 7.22 -13.83 -11.53
CA GLU A 54 7.02 -13.09 -12.79
C GLU A 54 5.63 -13.36 -13.38
N ALA A 55 5.19 -14.61 -13.40
CA ALA A 55 3.87 -14.99 -13.88
C ALA A 55 2.75 -14.37 -13.02
N GLU A 56 2.93 -14.35 -11.70
CA GLU A 56 1.99 -13.73 -10.77
C GLU A 56 1.89 -12.20 -10.95
N LEU A 57 3.03 -11.54 -11.23
CA LEU A 57 3.06 -10.10 -11.52
C LEU A 57 2.42 -9.78 -12.88
N GLU A 58 2.61 -10.63 -13.89
CA GLU A 58 1.96 -10.49 -15.19
C GLU A 58 0.44 -10.64 -15.04
N GLU A 59 -0.02 -11.70 -14.36
CA GLU A 59 -1.44 -11.91 -14.05
C GLU A 59 -2.04 -10.72 -13.31
N PHE A 60 -1.33 -10.18 -12.31
CA PHE A 60 -1.79 -8.99 -11.58
C PHE A 60 -1.97 -7.78 -12.48
N ARG A 61 -1.01 -7.52 -13.39
CA ARG A 61 -1.07 -6.38 -14.31
C ARG A 61 -2.21 -6.51 -15.31
N ASP A 62 -2.52 -7.74 -15.74
CA ASP A 62 -3.64 -8.02 -16.64
C ASP A 62 -4.99 -7.83 -15.95
N LEU A 63 -5.12 -8.29 -14.71
CA LEU A 63 -6.36 -8.17 -13.93
C LEU A 63 -6.60 -6.75 -13.40
N PHE A 64 -5.54 -6.02 -13.05
CA PHE A 64 -5.59 -4.71 -12.42
C PHE A 64 -4.63 -3.72 -13.10
N PRO A 65 -4.92 -3.29 -14.34
CA PRO A 65 -4.03 -2.42 -15.12
C PRO A 65 -3.85 -1.03 -14.48
N ASP A 66 -4.85 -0.56 -13.74
CA ASP A 66 -4.84 0.75 -13.08
C ASP A 66 -4.13 0.71 -11.70
N ALA A 67 -3.80 -0.47 -11.20
CA ALA A 67 -3.19 -0.63 -9.89
C ALA A 67 -1.66 -0.49 -9.96
N SER A 68 -1.11 0.45 -9.19
CA SER A 68 0.33 0.61 -9.07
C SER A 68 0.92 -0.35 -8.04
N LEU A 69 1.85 -1.21 -8.47
CA LEU A 69 2.59 -2.14 -7.59
C LEU A 69 3.35 -1.42 -6.46
N SER A 70 3.83 -0.20 -6.69
CA SER A 70 4.54 0.58 -5.66
C SER A 70 3.63 1.18 -4.60
N ALA A 71 2.32 1.22 -4.84
CA ALA A 71 1.33 1.82 -3.94
C ALA A 71 0.41 0.76 -3.31
N LEU A 72 0.89 -0.48 -3.21
CA LEU A 72 0.14 -1.57 -2.58
C LEU A 72 -0.04 -1.28 -1.07
N PRO A 73 -1.26 -1.44 -0.53
CA PRO A 73 -1.51 -1.27 0.90
C PRO A 73 -0.76 -2.33 1.74
N ASP A 74 -0.30 -1.94 2.93
CA ASP A 74 0.43 -2.82 3.85
C ASP A 74 -0.32 -4.14 4.16
N VAL A 75 -1.65 -4.08 4.21
CA VAL A 75 -2.50 -5.27 4.42
C VAL A 75 -2.30 -6.29 3.29
N VAL A 76 -2.24 -5.83 2.04
CA VAL A 76 -2.01 -6.68 0.87
C VAL A 76 -0.61 -7.29 0.94
N LEU A 77 0.41 -6.49 1.29
CA LEU A 77 1.78 -6.99 1.47
C LEU A 77 1.86 -8.06 2.57
N SER A 78 1.12 -7.88 3.67
CA SER A 78 1.09 -8.85 4.76
C SER A 78 0.41 -10.17 4.36
N ASP A 79 -0.58 -10.12 3.47
CA ASP A 79 -1.27 -11.31 2.97
C ASP A 79 -0.39 -12.06 1.95
N ILE A 80 0.39 -11.36 1.12
CA ILE A 80 1.40 -11.97 0.24
C ILE A 80 2.48 -12.69 1.04
N GLN A 81 2.98 -12.08 2.13
CA GLN A 81 3.94 -12.73 3.03
C GLN A 81 3.41 -14.01 3.68
N ARG A 82 2.08 -14.14 3.78
CA ARG A 82 1.40 -15.34 4.30
C ARG A 82 1.16 -16.41 3.21
N GLY A 83 1.58 -16.15 1.97
CA GLY A 83 1.42 -17.04 0.83
C GLY A 83 0.08 -16.89 0.11
N VAL A 84 -0.64 -15.78 0.29
CA VAL A 84 -1.82 -15.46 -0.52
C VAL A 84 -1.36 -14.86 -1.85
N PRO A 85 -1.87 -15.33 -3.00
CA PRO A 85 -1.51 -14.74 -4.27
C PRO A 85 -1.84 -13.22 -4.34
N LEU A 86 -0.96 -12.44 -4.96
CA LEU A 86 -1.02 -10.97 -5.08
C LEU A 86 -2.37 -10.50 -5.62
N ALA A 87 -2.84 -11.09 -6.72
CA ALA A 87 -4.13 -10.74 -7.32
C ALA A 87 -5.30 -10.97 -6.35
N ALA A 88 -5.29 -12.10 -5.63
CA ALA A 88 -6.33 -12.43 -4.65
C ALA A 88 -6.28 -11.49 -3.43
N ALA A 89 -5.08 -11.21 -2.90
CA ALA A 89 -4.88 -10.33 -1.77
C ALA A 89 -5.37 -8.90 -2.08
N TYR A 90 -5.02 -8.39 -3.26
CA TYR A 90 -5.47 -7.07 -3.72
C TYR A 90 -6.99 -7.02 -3.92
N ALA A 91 -7.57 -7.99 -4.63
CA ALA A 91 -9.01 -8.06 -4.88
C ALA A 91 -9.84 -8.09 -3.59
N LEU A 92 -9.38 -8.84 -2.58
CA LEU A 92 -10.02 -8.90 -1.27
C LEU A 92 -9.96 -7.55 -0.55
N ASN A 93 -8.82 -6.87 -0.60
CA ASN A 93 -8.67 -5.55 0.00
C ASN A 93 -9.56 -4.51 -0.70
N GLU A 94 -9.58 -4.50 -2.03
CA GLU A 94 -10.42 -3.58 -2.80
C GLU A 94 -11.90 -3.79 -2.46
N ARG A 95 -12.36 -5.05 -2.42
CA ARG A 95 -13.74 -5.38 -2.03
C ARG A 95 -14.07 -4.92 -0.61
N ARG A 96 -13.13 -5.02 0.33
CA ARG A 96 -13.29 -4.50 1.70
C ARG A 96 -13.42 -2.98 1.71
N SER A 97 -12.54 -2.28 1.00
CA SER A 97 -12.58 -0.82 0.86
C SER A 97 -13.88 -0.33 0.25
N GLN A 98 -14.35 -0.96 -0.84
CA GLN A 98 -15.62 -0.62 -1.47
C GLN A 98 -16.81 -0.83 -0.51
N ARG A 99 -16.80 -1.90 0.31
CA ARG A 99 -17.84 -2.14 1.31
C ARG A 99 -17.83 -1.04 2.38
N LEU A 100 -16.67 -0.69 2.90
CA LEU A 100 -16.53 0.37 3.91
C LEU A 100 -16.96 1.73 3.34
N ALA A 101 -16.61 2.04 2.10
CA ALA A 101 -17.03 3.25 1.42
C ALA A 101 -18.56 3.34 1.29
N LYS A 102 -19.23 2.24 0.90
CA LYS A 102 -20.71 2.20 0.84
C LYS A 102 -21.36 2.41 2.21
N ILE A 103 -20.79 1.81 3.25
CA ILE A 103 -21.27 2.00 4.63
C ILE A 103 -21.12 3.47 5.03
N ALA A 104 -19.94 4.07 4.79
CA ALA A 104 -19.70 5.47 5.09
C ALA A 104 -20.64 6.40 4.29
N GLU A 105 -20.85 6.13 3.00
CA GLU A 105 -21.73 6.92 2.15
C GLU A 105 -23.18 6.88 2.62
N SER A 106 -23.69 5.69 2.95
CA SER A 106 -25.05 5.53 3.50
C SER A 106 -25.22 6.21 4.86
N ALA A 107 -24.21 6.14 5.74
CA ALA A 107 -24.19 6.87 7.00
C ALA A 107 -24.18 8.38 6.77
N ASN A 108 -23.36 8.87 5.84
CA ASN A 108 -23.28 10.28 5.48
C ASN A 108 -24.58 10.78 4.83
N ALA A 109 -25.25 9.97 4.02
CA ALA A 109 -26.55 10.28 3.45
C ALA A 109 -27.63 10.38 4.54
N ALA A 110 -27.67 9.41 5.47
CA ALA A 110 -28.59 9.44 6.62
C ALA A 110 -28.33 10.65 7.53
N ASN A 111 -27.05 10.98 7.78
CA ASN A 111 -26.67 12.14 8.57
C ASN A 111 -27.04 13.45 7.87
N ARG A 112 -26.86 13.56 6.54
CA ARG A 112 -27.31 14.73 5.76
C ARG A 112 -28.83 14.88 5.79
N ALA A 113 -29.57 13.79 5.64
CA ALA A 113 -31.03 13.81 5.72
C ALA A 113 -31.55 14.21 7.11
N ARG A 114 -30.83 13.84 8.18
CA ARG A 114 -31.15 14.25 9.57
C ARG A 114 -30.61 15.64 9.92
N SER A 115 -29.50 16.05 9.30
CA SER A 115 -28.85 17.36 9.46
C SER A 115 -29.34 18.39 8.45
N SER A 116 -30.53 18.20 7.87
CA SER A 116 -31.23 19.28 7.17
C SER A 116 -31.71 20.38 8.11
N GLY A 117 -31.49 20.23 9.43
CA GLY A 117 -31.52 21.33 10.39
C GLY A 117 -30.25 22.18 10.25
N SER A 118 -30.45 23.46 9.98
CA SER A 118 -29.45 24.50 9.79
C SER A 118 -28.17 24.25 10.59
N ALA A 119 -27.04 24.05 9.89
CA ALA A 119 -25.72 24.35 10.44
C ALA A 119 -25.51 25.88 10.47
N GLU A 120 -26.52 26.61 10.94
CA GLU A 120 -26.24 27.85 11.64
C GLU A 120 -25.49 27.40 12.88
N GLY A 121 -24.17 27.63 12.85
CA GLY A 121 -23.39 27.59 14.05
C GLY A 121 -24.20 28.26 15.14
N ASP A 122 -24.19 27.66 16.32
CA ASP A 122 -24.71 28.21 17.55
C ASP A 122 -23.91 29.50 17.87
N SER A 123 -24.03 30.53 17.03
CA SER A 123 -23.95 31.90 17.46
C SER A 123 -25.21 32.07 18.28
N VAL A 124 -25.12 31.62 19.53
CA VAL A 124 -25.95 32.09 20.63
C VAL A 124 -25.86 33.62 20.56
N GLY A 125 -26.76 34.22 19.80
CA GLY A 125 -26.72 35.63 19.42
C GLY A 125 -26.68 36.48 20.67
N PHE A 126 -25.88 37.53 20.67
CA PHE A 126 -25.87 38.47 21.79
C PHE A 126 -27.26 39.08 21.90
N LEU A 127 -27.89 38.97 23.07
CA LEU A 127 -29.21 39.54 23.33
C LEU A 127 -29.11 41.06 23.34
N SER A 128 -30.07 41.75 22.74
CA SER A 128 -30.14 43.21 22.81
C SER A 128 -30.78 43.69 24.13
N PRO A 129 -30.52 44.94 24.56
CA PRO A 129 -31.16 45.50 25.77
C PRO A 129 -32.70 45.51 25.71
N ALA A 130 -33.27 45.68 24.50
CA ALA A 130 -34.71 45.71 24.30
C ALA A 130 -35.34 44.33 24.47
N GLU A 131 -34.66 43.28 24.00
CA GLU A 131 -35.12 41.90 24.16
C GLU A 131 -35.12 41.49 25.63
N VAL A 132 -34.05 41.81 26.37
CA VAL A 132 -33.97 41.47 27.80
C VAL A 132 -35.06 42.16 28.63
N ARG A 133 -35.48 43.38 28.24
CA ARG A 133 -36.58 44.11 28.91
C ARG A 133 -37.96 43.50 28.66
N ASN A 134 -38.13 42.81 27.54
CA ASN A 134 -39.39 42.16 27.18
C ASN A 134 -39.47 40.70 27.68
N MET A 135 -38.41 40.18 28.30
CA MET A 135 -38.37 38.82 28.83
C MET A 135 -39.11 38.68 30.15
N THR A 136 -39.72 37.52 30.33
CA THR A 136 -40.31 37.14 31.61
C THR A 136 -39.22 36.83 32.66
N PRO A 137 -39.51 36.96 33.97
CA PRO A 137 -38.55 36.65 35.04
C PRO A 137 -38.01 35.21 35.03
N THR A 138 -38.73 34.29 34.37
CA THR A 138 -38.33 32.90 34.16
C THR A 138 -37.33 32.76 33.01
N GLU A 139 -37.51 33.52 31.93
CA GLU A 139 -36.61 33.54 30.77
C GLU A 139 -35.28 34.21 31.10
N VAL A 140 -35.31 35.32 31.86
CA VAL A 140 -34.08 35.98 32.34
C VAL A 140 -33.20 35.03 33.14
N ARG A 141 -33.80 34.18 33.98
CA ARG A 141 -33.05 33.17 34.76
C ARG A 141 -32.46 32.07 33.88
N LYS A 142 -33.19 31.66 32.84
CA LYS A 142 -32.75 30.63 31.89
C LYS A 142 -31.62 31.13 30.98
N GLN A 143 -31.66 32.40 30.58
CA GLN A 143 -30.71 33.02 29.65
C GLN A 143 -29.67 33.90 30.34
N TYR A 144 -29.57 33.83 31.68
CA TYR A 144 -28.72 34.70 32.50
C TYR A 144 -27.25 34.78 32.02
N ARG A 145 -26.64 33.64 31.70
CA ARG A 145 -25.25 33.61 31.19
C ARG A 145 -25.09 34.33 29.85
N GLN A 146 -26.07 34.21 28.96
CA GLN A 146 -26.08 34.86 27.66
C GLN A 146 -26.29 36.37 27.78
N ILE A 147 -27.17 36.79 28.71
CA ILE A 147 -27.39 38.21 29.03
C ILE A 147 -26.07 38.85 29.51
N LEU A 148 -25.37 38.20 30.45
CA LEU A 148 -24.08 38.69 30.94
C LEU A 148 -23.02 38.78 29.84
N LEU A 149 -22.99 37.82 28.91
CA LEU A 149 -22.07 37.86 27.76
C LEU A 149 -22.43 38.95 26.74
N SER A 150 -23.69 39.40 26.70
CA SER A 150 -24.18 40.45 25.81
C SER A 150 -24.06 41.88 26.36
N MET A 151 -24.03 42.05 27.69
CA MET A 151 -23.88 43.36 28.34
C MET A 151 -22.69 44.20 27.85
N PRO A 152 -21.48 43.64 27.64
CA PRO A 152 -20.33 44.41 27.15
C PRO A 152 -20.48 44.92 25.71
N LYS A 153 -21.50 44.48 24.98
CA LYS A 153 -21.78 44.87 23.59
C LYS A 153 -22.94 45.86 23.48
N TRP A 154 -23.51 46.26 24.60
CA TRP A 154 -24.54 47.29 24.69
C TRP A 154 -23.87 48.65 24.79
N HIS A 155 -23.42 49.18 23.66
CA HIS A 155 -22.91 50.55 23.54
C HIS A 155 -23.87 51.38 22.72
#